data_AF-A0A7M2BYE9-F1
#
_entry.id   AF-A0A7M2BYE9-F1
#
_cell.length_a   1.000
_cell.length_b   1.000
_cell.length_c   1.000
_cell.angle_alpha   90.00
_cell.angle_beta   90.00
_cell.angle_gamma   90.00
#
_symmetry.space_group_name_H-M   'P 1'
#
loop_
_entity.id
_entity.type
_entity.pdbx_description
1 polymer ?
#
loop_
_entity_poly.entity_id
_entity_poly.type
_entity_poly.pdbx_seq_one_letter_code
_entity_poly.pdbx_strand_id
1 'polypeptide(L)'
;MTLSPLPVPTRLTHGEGIDNYASRHAQRNGTSVEQIENALREAGILPRSRSRRHPERVQAWKQLGGLHGRAFDQRSMLHGHPVLERALCLRCGAGNQRVGRTPTVGWVCIAHRRWIGRDQLDIRSLPELLAAERRFRSTLVSRGVHAGTPVMMTANECARAGIALSTLEERSARAGTYDPEMLTYPETIRIARLITQPSFKNWLEDPAHPREQQRDRMAREIASTIIRTGENRRLRSAQRIEKALGRLSRLGINWMT
;
A
#
# COMPACT_ATOMS: atom_id res chain seq x y z
N MET A 1 24.15 -27.61 -0.65
CA MET A 1 25.33 -27.02 0.01
C MET A 1 24.84 -25.90 0.93
N THR A 2 25.48 -25.69 2.08
CA THR A 2 25.07 -24.68 3.08
C THR A 2 26.14 -23.60 3.14
N LEU A 3 25.79 -22.36 2.81
CA LEU A 3 26.69 -21.22 2.96
C LEU A 3 26.72 -20.74 4.41
N SER A 4 27.92 -20.40 4.90
CA SER A 4 28.06 -19.66 6.15
C SER A 4 27.58 -18.22 5.99
N PRO A 5 26.94 -17.63 7.02
CA PRO A 5 26.59 -16.22 7.00
C PRO A 5 27.81 -15.30 6.83
N LEU A 6 27.61 -14.14 6.23
CA LEU A 6 28.62 -13.08 6.19
C LEU A 6 28.84 -12.50 7.60
N PRO A 7 30.05 -12.00 7.92
CA PRO A 7 30.44 -11.66 9.28
C PRO A 7 29.64 -10.50 9.88
N VAL A 8 29.23 -9.52 9.07
CA VAL A 8 28.44 -8.38 9.54
C VAL A 8 26.96 -8.59 9.22
N PRO A 9 26.10 -8.82 10.24
CA PRO A 9 24.69 -9.11 10.01
C PRO A 9 23.93 -7.87 9.52
N THR A 10 23.00 -8.10 8.59
CA THR A 10 22.07 -7.07 8.11
C THR A 10 20.64 -7.47 8.43
N ARG A 11 19.94 -6.64 9.19
CA ARG A 11 18.51 -6.83 9.50
C ARG A 11 17.68 -6.65 8.24
N LEU A 12 16.82 -7.63 7.92
CA LEU A 12 15.79 -7.51 6.90
C LEU A 12 14.73 -6.49 7.32
N THR A 13 14.44 -5.52 6.45
CA THR A 13 13.38 -4.54 6.68
C THR A 13 12.02 -5.05 6.19
N HIS A 14 10.93 -4.62 6.83
CA HIS A 14 9.58 -5.11 6.49
C HIS A 14 9.23 -4.77 5.04
N GLY A 15 8.87 -5.79 4.26
CA GLY A 15 8.56 -5.60 2.84
C GLY A 15 9.77 -5.46 1.93
N GLU A 16 11.00 -5.62 2.43
CA GLU A 16 12.22 -5.56 1.61
C GLU A 16 12.33 -6.77 0.69
N GLY A 17 12.53 -6.54 -0.60
CA GLY A 17 12.86 -7.59 -1.57
C GLY A 17 14.34 -7.99 -1.51
N ILE A 18 14.66 -9.10 -2.18
CA ILE A 18 16.03 -9.63 -2.22
C ILE A 18 17.06 -8.64 -2.74
N ASP A 19 16.73 -7.87 -3.79
CA ASP A 19 17.70 -6.98 -4.43
C ASP A 19 18.18 -5.88 -3.48
N ASN A 20 17.24 -5.27 -2.74
CA ASN A 20 17.57 -4.26 -1.74
C ASN A 20 18.33 -4.85 -0.56
N TYR A 21 17.93 -6.04 -0.10
CA TYR A 21 18.64 -6.72 0.97
C TYR A 21 20.07 -7.07 0.58
N ALA A 22 20.26 -7.72 -0.57
CA ALA A 22 21.55 -8.15 -1.09
C ALA A 22 22.52 -6.97 -1.22
N SER A 23 22.06 -5.86 -1.82
CA SER A 23 22.84 -4.64 -1.95
C SER A 23 23.35 -4.12 -0.60
N ARG A 24 22.47 -4.01 0.40
CA ARG A 24 22.86 -3.54 1.73
C ARG A 24 23.74 -4.53 2.48
N HIS A 25 23.45 -5.81 2.34
CA HIS A 25 24.19 -6.84 3.04
C HIS A 25 25.61 -6.97 2.50
N ALA A 26 25.79 -6.88 1.18
CA ALA A 26 27.10 -6.75 0.54
C ALA A 26 27.83 -5.48 1.01
N GLN A 27 27.19 -4.31 0.90
CA GLN A 27 27.81 -3.04 1.28
C GLN A 27 28.26 -3.02 2.75
N ARG A 28 27.45 -3.57 3.66
CA ARG A 28 27.77 -3.63 5.09
C ARG A 28 28.95 -4.56 5.40
N ASN A 29 29.24 -5.49 4.50
CA ASN A 29 30.40 -6.39 4.55
C ASN A 29 31.57 -5.91 3.67
N GLY A 30 31.55 -4.65 3.21
CA GLY A 30 32.65 -4.06 2.45
C GLY A 30 32.82 -4.62 1.04
N THR A 31 31.75 -5.15 0.44
CA THR A 31 31.78 -5.80 -0.88
C THR A 31 30.56 -5.40 -1.73
N SER A 32 30.49 -5.90 -2.96
CA SER A 32 29.36 -5.71 -3.86
C SER A 32 28.59 -7.01 -4.10
N VAL A 33 27.31 -6.88 -4.51
CA VAL A 33 26.48 -8.02 -4.92
C VAL A 33 27.15 -8.79 -6.05
N GLU A 34 27.76 -8.08 -7.00
CA GLU A 34 28.44 -8.67 -8.13
C GLU A 34 29.65 -9.51 -7.71
N GLN A 35 30.48 -8.99 -6.81
CA GLN A 35 31.65 -9.71 -6.29
C GLN A 35 31.25 -11.01 -5.59
N ILE A 36 30.25 -10.93 -4.69
CA ILE A 36 29.73 -12.12 -4.00
C ILE A 36 29.14 -13.12 -5.00
N GLU A 37 28.26 -12.66 -5.89
CA GLU A 37 27.58 -13.57 -6.82
C GLU A 37 28.53 -14.18 -7.85
N ASN A 38 29.58 -13.46 -8.29
CA ASN A 38 30.61 -14.03 -9.16
C ASN A 38 31.40 -15.13 -8.44
N ALA A 39 31.85 -14.88 -7.21
CA ALA A 39 32.54 -15.90 -6.41
C ALA A 39 31.66 -17.15 -6.19
N LEU A 40 30.35 -16.95 -5.93
CA LEU A 40 29.42 -18.07 -5.79
C LEU A 40 29.19 -18.84 -7.11
N ARG A 41 29.23 -18.17 -8.27
CA ARG A 41 29.15 -18.84 -9.58
C ARG A 41 30.43 -19.60 -9.89
N GLU A 42 31.59 -19.03 -9.61
CA GLU A 42 32.90 -19.68 -9.77
C GLU A 42 33.00 -20.93 -8.88
N ALA A 43 32.45 -20.88 -7.67
CA ALA A 43 32.33 -22.04 -6.78
C ALA A 43 31.24 -23.05 -7.16
N GLY A 44 30.49 -22.83 -8.25
CA GLY A 44 29.41 -23.72 -8.70
C GLY A 44 28.16 -23.72 -7.82
N ILE A 45 28.01 -22.74 -6.92
CA ILE A 45 26.89 -22.64 -5.98
C ILE A 45 25.69 -21.90 -6.60
N LEU A 46 25.96 -20.87 -7.40
CA LEU A 46 24.94 -20.19 -8.20
C LEU A 46 25.00 -20.66 -9.66
N PRO A 47 23.85 -20.66 -10.36
CA PRO A 47 23.81 -21.06 -11.75
C PRO A 47 24.45 -19.96 -12.60
N ARG A 48 24.89 -20.33 -13.81
CA ARG A 48 25.40 -19.34 -14.79
C ARG A 48 24.35 -18.28 -15.15
N SER A 49 23.06 -18.60 -15.00
CA SER A 49 21.96 -17.66 -15.18
C SER A 49 22.08 -16.48 -14.21
N ARG A 50 22.03 -15.26 -14.77
CA ARG A 50 22.04 -14.00 -14.00
C ARG A 50 20.64 -13.52 -13.61
N SER A 51 19.63 -14.40 -13.65
CA SER A 51 18.27 -14.03 -13.28
C SER A 51 18.19 -13.60 -11.81
N ARG A 52 17.76 -12.36 -11.56
CA ARG A 52 17.61 -11.81 -10.20
C ARG A 52 16.60 -12.57 -9.35
N ARG A 53 15.66 -13.27 -9.98
CA ARG A 53 14.62 -14.06 -9.30
C ARG A 53 14.91 -15.55 -9.26
N HIS A 54 16.13 -15.98 -9.62
CA HIS A 54 16.47 -17.40 -9.57
C HIS A 54 16.33 -17.94 -8.13
N PRO A 55 15.64 -19.08 -7.91
CA PRO A 55 15.42 -19.62 -6.56
C PRO A 55 16.72 -19.85 -5.78
N GLU A 56 17.76 -20.33 -6.46
CA GLU A 56 19.10 -20.55 -5.85
C GLU A 56 19.77 -19.24 -5.41
N ARG A 57 19.59 -18.16 -6.17
CA ARG A 57 20.05 -16.82 -5.75
C ARG A 57 19.34 -16.39 -4.48
N VAL A 58 18.03 -16.61 -4.39
CA VAL A 58 17.25 -16.31 -3.19
C VAL A 58 17.73 -17.12 -2.00
N GLN A 59 17.98 -18.41 -2.21
CA GLN A 59 18.46 -19.27 -1.15
C GLN A 59 19.88 -18.90 -0.69
N ALA A 60 20.78 -18.57 -1.61
CA ALA A 60 22.13 -18.15 -1.27
C ALA A 60 22.12 -16.87 -0.40
N TRP A 61 21.38 -15.85 -0.81
CA TRP A 61 21.29 -14.60 -0.03
C TRP A 61 20.57 -14.78 1.31
N LYS A 62 19.64 -15.74 1.44
CA LYS A 62 19.09 -16.12 2.75
C LYS A 62 20.15 -16.71 3.67
N GLN A 63 20.96 -17.64 3.16
CA GLN A 63 22.01 -18.29 3.94
C GLN A 63 23.12 -17.30 4.33
N LEU A 64 23.62 -16.51 3.38
CA LEU A 64 24.60 -15.45 3.64
C LEU A 64 24.10 -14.45 4.70
N GLY A 65 22.81 -14.15 4.69
CA GLY A 65 22.18 -13.27 5.66
C GLY A 65 21.82 -13.90 7.01
N GLY A 66 21.99 -15.22 7.17
CA GLY A 66 21.46 -15.96 8.32
C GLY A 66 19.94 -15.81 8.49
N LEU A 67 19.20 -15.66 7.40
CA LEU A 67 17.77 -15.37 7.42
C LEU A 67 16.91 -16.64 7.52
N HIS A 68 15.75 -16.51 8.14
CA HIS A 68 14.73 -17.56 8.17
C HIS A 68 14.28 -17.95 6.75
N GLY A 69 13.89 -19.21 6.53
CA GLY A 69 13.50 -19.73 5.21
C GLY A 69 12.34 -19.00 4.52
N ARG A 70 11.51 -18.28 5.29
CA ARG A 70 10.41 -17.43 4.79
C ARG A 70 10.82 -16.00 4.42
N ALA A 71 12.10 -15.64 4.52
CA ALA A 71 12.57 -14.34 4.06
C ALA A 71 12.27 -14.14 2.56
N PHE A 72 11.97 -12.90 2.16
CA PHE A 72 11.58 -12.53 0.79
C PHE A 72 10.29 -13.19 0.26
N ASP A 73 9.58 -13.97 1.08
CA ASP A 73 8.31 -14.62 0.71
C ASP A 73 7.12 -13.65 0.77
N GLN A 74 7.35 -12.42 0.30
CA GLN A 74 6.29 -11.44 0.17
C GLN A 74 5.46 -11.82 -1.03
N ARG A 75 4.28 -12.38 -0.74
CA ARG A 75 3.31 -12.82 -1.74
C ARG A 75 3.16 -11.75 -2.83
N SER A 76 3.39 -12.16 -4.08
CA SER A 76 3.09 -11.34 -5.25
C SER A 76 1.58 -11.14 -5.44
N MET A 77 0.77 -12.03 -4.85
CA MET A 77 -0.69 -12.04 -4.89
C MET A 77 -1.26 -12.20 -3.48
N LEU A 78 -2.28 -11.42 -3.13
CA LEU A 78 -3.01 -11.55 -1.87
C LEU A 78 -4.51 -11.53 -2.18
N HIS A 79 -5.21 -12.61 -1.83
CA HIS A 79 -6.64 -12.80 -2.13
C HIS A 79 -7.01 -12.54 -3.60
N GLY A 80 -6.20 -13.03 -4.54
CA GLY A 80 -6.44 -12.85 -5.98
C GLY A 80 -5.99 -11.49 -6.53
N HIS A 81 -5.47 -10.58 -5.70
CA HIS A 81 -5.03 -9.25 -6.11
C HIS A 81 -3.50 -9.11 -6.10
N PRO A 82 -2.89 -8.47 -7.11
CA PRO A 82 -1.45 -8.28 -7.17
C PRO A 82 -0.97 -7.29 -6.12
N VAL A 83 -0.02 -7.70 -5.28
CA VAL A 83 0.60 -6.82 -4.28
C VAL A 83 1.58 -5.89 -4.97
N LEU A 84 1.27 -4.59 -4.92
CA LEU A 84 2.12 -3.54 -5.51
C LEU A 84 3.51 -3.52 -4.88
N GLU A 85 4.50 -3.39 -5.76
CA GLU A 85 5.85 -2.98 -5.38
C GLU A 85 5.91 -1.45 -5.36
N ARG A 86 6.40 -0.89 -4.26
CA ARG A 86 6.37 0.56 -4.03
C ARG A 86 7.54 1.02 -3.19
N ALA A 87 7.80 2.33 -3.23
CA ALA A 87 8.83 2.94 -2.41
C ALA A 87 8.60 2.65 -0.92
N LEU A 88 9.66 2.26 -0.22
CA LEU A 88 9.68 2.12 1.23
C LEU A 88 10.13 3.45 1.86
N CYS A 89 9.78 3.68 3.12
CA CYS A 89 10.16 4.91 3.81
C CYS A 89 11.67 5.13 3.80
N LEU A 90 12.12 6.28 3.30
CA LEU A 90 13.53 6.67 3.23
C LEU A 90 14.19 6.67 4.60
N ARG A 91 13.46 7.07 5.66
CA ARG A 91 14.00 7.05 7.02
C ARG A 91 14.20 5.62 7.55
N CYS A 92 13.28 4.70 7.27
CA CYS A 92 13.52 3.26 7.49
C CYS A 92 14.72 2.77 6.67
N GLY A 93 14.91 3.38 5.49
CA GLY A 93 15.98 3.11 4.57
C GLY A 93 17.33 3.75 4.90
N ALA A 94 17.44 4.53 5.98
CA ALA A 94 18.61 5.36 6.28
C ALA A 94 19.05 6.26 5.10
N GLY A 95 18.08 6.81 4.36
CA GLY A 95 18.30 7.67 3.18
C GLY A 95 18.31 6.91 1.85
N ASN A 96 18.49 5.59 1.86
CA ASN A 96 18.54 4.81 0.62
C ASN A 96 17.14 4.59 0.06
N GLN A 97 16.96 4.92 -1.23
CA GLN A 97 15.76 4.56 -1.97
C GLN A 97 15.65 3.03 -2.05
N ARG A 98 14.47 2.52 -1.67
CA ARG A 98 14.17 1.09 -1.66
C ARG A 98 12.76 0.89 -2.14
N VAL A 99 12.54 -0.23 -2.81
CA VAL A 99 11.23 -0.69 -3.26
C VAL A 99 10.89 -2.04 -2.64
N GLY A 100 9.61 -2.29 -2.42
CA GLY A 100 9.21 -3.49 -1.72
C GLY A 100 7.72 -3.72 -1.70
N ARG A 101 7.32 -4.93 -1.29
CA ARG A 101 5.93 -5.33 -1.17
C ARG A 101 5.52 -5.31 0.30
N THR A 102 4.67 -4.36 0.64
CA THR A 102 4.19 -4.16 2.01
C THR A 102 2.66 -4.24 2.05
N PRO A 103 2.06 -5.43 1.85
CA PRO A 103 0.61 -5.57 1.78
C PRO A 103 -0.10 -5.20 3.08
N THR A 104 0.61 -5.30 4.21
CA THR A 104 0.08 -5.00 5.55
C THR A 104 0.26 -3.54 5.98
N VAL A 105 0.82 -2.69 5.13
CA VAL A 105 1.06 -1.27 5.42
C VAL A 105 0.31 -0.45 4.36
N GLY A 106 -0.31 0.66 4.76
CA GLY A 106 -0.94 1.59 3.85
C GLY A 106 0.09 2.58 3.30
N TRP A 107 -0.29 3.82 3.02
CA TRP A 107 0.61 4.82 2.44
C TRP A 107 1.33 5.68 3.49
N VAL A 108 1.31 5.27 4.75
CA VAL A 108 1.93 6.03 5.84
C VAL A 108 2.90 5.16 6.63
N CYS A 109 4.11 5.68 6.81
CA CYS A 109 5.06 5.17 7.78
C CYS A 109 4.75 5.76 9.16
N ILE A 110 4.11 4.98 10.04
CA ILE A 110 3.81 5.41 11.41
C ILE A 110 5.07 5.78 12.19
N ALA A 111 6.12 4.96 12.09
CA ALA A 111 7.35 5.12 12.88
C ALA A 111 8.03 6.47 12.62
N HIS A 112 8.10 6.88 11.35
CA HIS A 112 8.74 8.13 10.95
C HIS A 112 7.76 9.27 10.67
N ARG A 113 6.46 9.02 10.83
CA ARG A 113 5.37 9.96 10.51
C ARG A 113 5.55 10.59 9.12
N ARG A 114 5.68 9.73 8.11
CA ARG A 114 5.82 10.16 6.71
C ARG A 114 4.78 9.53 5.80
N TRP A 115 4.32 10.30 4.82
CA TRP A 115 3.69 9.78 3.61
C TRP A 115 4.72 9.01 2.78
N ILE A 116 4.33 7.88 2.20
CA ILE A 116 5.19 7.03 1.35
C ILE A 116 4.61 6.86 -0.07
N GLY A 117 3.93 7.89 -0.58
CA GLY A 117 3.50 7.96 -1.97
C GLY A 117 4.66 8.29 -2.92
N ARG A 118 4.36 8.97 -4.03
CA ARG A 118 5.37 9.40 -5.02
C ARG A 118 6.48 10.22 -4.35
N ASP A 119 6.08 11.24 -3.60
CA ASP A 119 6.97 12.06 -2.81
C ASP A 119 6.82 11.71 -1.33
N GLN A 120 7.94 11.52 -0.62
CA GLN A 120 7.88 11.24 0.80
C GLN A 120 7.78 12.54 1.59
N LEU A 121 6.60 12.78 2.16
CA LEU A 121 6.31 14.02 2.87
C LEU A 121 6.29 13.80 4.38
N ASP A 122 6.69 14.80 5.16
CA ASP A 122 6.46 14.81 6.60
C ASP A 122 4.96 15.08 6.84
N ILE A 123 4.33 14.28 7.71
CA ILE A 123 2.89 14.39 8.01
C ILE A 123 2.63 14.65 9.50
N ARG A 124 3.63 15.13 10.25
CA ARG A 124 3.45 15.43 11.69
C ARG A 124 2.31 16.42 11.94
N SER A 125 2.11 17.40 11.05
CA SER A 125 1.03 18.37 11.13
C SER A 125 -0.34 17.80 10.76
N LEU A 126 -0.41 16.54 10.30
CA LEU A 126 -1.63 15.85 9.85
C LEU A 126 -1.84 14.52 10.61
N PRO A 127 -2.15 14.55 11.93
CA PRO A 127 -2.37 13.35 12.74
C PRO A 127 -3.49 12.43 12.21
N GLU A 128 -4.44 12.97 11.45
CA GLU A 128 -5.52 12.20 10.83
C GLU A 128 -5.01 11.10 9.87
N LEU A 129 -3.86 11.31 9.22
CA LEU A 129 -3.23 10.29 8.37
C LEU A 129 -2.68 9.11 9.19
N LEU A 130 -2.11 9.38 10.37
CA LEU A 130 -1.64 8.32 11.28
C LEU A 130 -2.82 7.51 11.82
N ALA A 131 -3.93 8.16 12.15
CA ALA A 131 -5.15 7.47 12.57
C ALA A 131 -5.72 6.60 11.44
N ALA A 132 -5.72 7.10 10.20
CA ALA A 132 -6.14 6.35 9.03
C ALA A 132 -5.27 5.10 8.82
N GLU A 133 -3.95 5.23 8.87
CA GLU A 133 -3.02 4.10 8.74
C GLU A 133 -3.22 3.03 9.81
N ARG A 134 -3.44 3.43 11.08
CA ARG A 134 -3.75 2.46 12.15
C ARG A 134 -5.05 1.69 11.86
N ARG A 135 -6.07 2.37 11.33
CA ARG A 135 -7.35 1.74 10.93
C ARG A 135 -7.18 0.83 9.72
N PHE A 136 -6.33 1.20 8.76
CA PHE A 136 -5.97 0.35 7.64
C PHE A 136 -5.36 -0.96 8.15
N ARG A 137 -4.32 -0.86 9.00
CA ARG A 137 -3.60 -2.05 9.52
C ARG A 137 -4.47 -2.97 10.37
N SER A 138 -5.35 -2.41 11.19
CA SER A 138 -6.20 -3.19 12.10
C SER A 138 -7.43 -3.80 11.44
N THR A 139 -8.01 -3.14 10.42
CA THR A 139 -9.29 -3.57 9.84
C THR A 139 -9.17 -4.05 8.40
N LEU A 140 -8.46 -3.32 7.55
CA LEU A 140 -8.46 -3.60 6.10
C LEU A 140 -7.54 -4.76 5.75
N VAL A 141 -6.39 -4.86 6.42
CA VAL A 141 -5.43 -5.96 6.20
C VAL A 141 -6.07 -7.34 6.48
N SER A 142 -6.84 -7.48 7.55
CA SER A 142 -7.52 -8.74 7.88
C SER A 142 -8.66 -9.09 6.91
N ARG A 143 -9.17 -8.09 6.18
CA ARG A 143 -10.15 -8.26 5.09
C ARG A 143 -9.49 -8.50 3.73
N GLY A 144 -8.18 -8.71 3.70
CA GLY A 144 -7.42 -8.96 2.47
C GLY A 144 -7.15 -7.71 1.63
N VAL A 145 -7.41 -6.52 2.16
CA VAL A 145 -7.27 -5.26 1.44
C VAL A 145 -5.85 -4.72 1.60
N HIS A 146 -5.19 -4.47 0.46
CA HIS A 146 -3.92 -3.75 0.39
C HIS A 146 -4.02 -2.54 -0.56
N ALA A 147 -2.99 -1.69 -0.58
CA ALA A 147 -2.99 -0.41 -1.30
C ALA A 147 -3.32 -0.48 -2.80
N GLY A 148 -3.15 -1.65 -3.44
CA GLY A 148 -3.42 -1.87 -4.87
C GLY A 148 -4.73 -2.59 -5.18
N THR A 149 -5.54 -2.90 -4.18
CA THR A 149 -6.83 -3.56 -4.41
C THR A 149 -7.83 -2.60 -5.09
N PRO A 150 -8.77 -3.12 -5.90
CA PRO A 150 -9.85 -2.32 -6.49
C PRO A 150 -10.61 -1.49 -5.45
N VAL A 151 -10.89 -2.07 -4.28
CA VAL A 151 -11.47 -1.39 -3.12
C VAL A 151 -10.73 -0.09 -2.77
N MET A 152 -9.40 -0.12 -2.69
CA MET A 152 -8.60 1.06 -2.36
C MET A 152 -8.62 2.11 -3.47
N MET A 153 -8.61 1.67 -4.74
CA MET A 153 -8.71 2.57 -5.89
C MET A 153 -10.08 3.27 -5.95
N THR A 154 -11.17 2.50 -5.80
CA THR A 154 -12.54 3.03 -5.75
C THR A 154 -12.72 3.98 -4.57
N ALA A 155 -12.23 3.60 -3.39
CA ALA A 155 -12.32 4.45 -2.21
C ALA A 155 -11.56 5.77 -2.38
N ASN A 156 -10.38 5.75 -3.03
CA ASN A 156 -9.60 6.96 -3.32
C ASN A 156 -10.36 7.90 -4.26
N GLU A 157 -10.87 7.37 -5.38
CA GLU A 157 -11.64 8.17 -6.33
C GLU A 157 -12.91 8.77 -5.71
N CYS A 158 -13.61 7.99 -4.87
CA CYS A 158 -14.77 8.49 -4.11
C CYS A 158 -14.37 9.56 -3.08
N ALA A 159 -13.25 9.38 -2.38
CA ALA A 159 -12.74 10.36 -1.42
C ALA A 159 -12.41 11.69 -2.10
N ARG A 160 -11.70 11.64 -3.24
CA ARG A 160 -11.35 12.81 -4.05
C ARG A 160 -12.58 13.55 -4.57
N ALA A 161 -13.60 12.82 -5.02
CA ALA A 161 -14.86 13.41 -5.48
C ALA A 161 -15.72 13.96 -4.32
N GLY A 162 -15.68 13.31 -3.17
CA GLY A 162 -16.59 13.55 -2.05
C GLY A 162 -16.13 14.61 -1.06
N ILE A 163 -14.81 14.78 -0.88
CA ILE A 163 -14.25 15.70 0.12
C ILE A 163 -14.61 17.17 -0.19
N ALA A 164 -14.72 17.97 0.87
CA ALA A 164 -14.93 19.41 0.75
C ALA A 164 -13.62 20.11 0.38
N LEU A 165 -13.69 21.11 -0.49
CA LEU A 165 -12.52 21.90 -0.90
C LEU A 165 -11.86 22.59 0.30
N SER A 166 -12.67 23.17 1.20
CA SER A 166 -12.18 23.81 2.42
C SER A 166 -11.36 22.87 3.31
N THR A 167 -11.70 21.57 3.35
CA THR A 167 -10.94 20.58 4.12
C THR A 167 -9.60 20.27 3.44
N LEU A 168 -9.56 20.22 2.10
CA LEU A 168 -8.30 20.06 1.37
C LEU A 168 -7.40 21.27 1.55
N GLU A 169 -7.94 22.48 1.47
CA GLU A 169 -7.22 23.74 1.66
C GLU A 169 -6.64 23.83 3.07
N GLU A 170 -7.43 23.54 4.10
CA GLU A 170 -6.98 23.52 5.50
C GLU A 170 -5.82 22.53 5.70
N ARG A 171 -5.95 21.30 5.19
CA ARG A 171 -4.89 20.29 5.31
C ARG A 171 -3.66 20.65 4.49
N SER A 172 -3.84 21.19 3.29
CA SER A 172 -2.74 21.66 2.44
C SER A 172 -1.96 22.77 3.11
N ALA A 173 -2.64 23.74 3.75
CA ALA A 173 -2.01 24.80 4.51
C ALA A 173 -1.20 24.25 5.69
N ARG A 174 -1.76 23.29 6.45
CA ARG A 174 -1.07 22.61 7.55
C ARG A 174 0.14 21.79 7.08
N ALA A 175 0.07 21.20 5.89
CA ALA A 175 1.15 20.39 5.33
C ALA A 175 2.25 21.22 4.65
N GLY A 176 1.94 22.45 4.24
CA GLY A 176 2.82 23.27 3.41
C GLY A 176 2.98 22.71 1.98
N THR A 177 2.10 21.81 1.55
CA THR A 177 2.14 21.17 0.23
C THR A 177 0.78 20.62 -0.16
N TYR A 178 0.55 20.47 -1.47
CA TYR A 178 -0.67 19.92 -2.03
C TYR A 178 -0.39 18.57 -2.71
N ASP A 179 -0.68 17.47 -2.00
CA ASP A 179 -0.69 16.11 -2.55
C ASP A 179 -2.11 15.54 -2.39
N PRO A 180 -2.91 15.42 -3.47
CA PRO A 180 -4.29 14.96 -3.38
C PRO A 180 -4.47 13.57 -2.75
N GLU A 181 -3.55 12.63 -3.01
CA GLU A 181 -3.65 11.27 -2.50
C GLU A 181 -3.39 11.23 -0.99
N MET A 182 -2.38 11.98 -0.54
CA MET A 182 -2.07 12.17 0.87
C MET A 182 -3.24 12.85 1.60
N LEU A 183 -3.72 13.97 1.05
CA LEU A 183 -4.72 14.81 1.69
C LEU A 183 -6.09 14.13 1.79
N THR A 184 -6.41 13.20 0.89
CA THR A 184 -7.68 12.43 0.90
C THR A 184 -7.56 11.06 1.59
N TYR A 185 -6.35 10.63 1.95
CA TYR A 185 -6.11 9.32 2.54
C TYR A 185 -7.01 8.97 3.75
N PRO A 186 -7.32 9.88 4.69
CA PRO A 186 -8.23 9.58 5.79
C PRO A 186 -9.63 9.17 5.32
N GLU A 187 -10.18 9.87 4.34
CA GLU A 187 -11.48 9.58 3.74
C GLU A 187 -11.40 8.28 2.93
N THR A 188 -10.34 8.06 2.15
CA THR A 188 -10.09 6.79 1.45
C THR A 188 -10.17 5.60 2.39
N ILE A 189 -9.53 5.66 3.56
CA ILE A 189 -9.58 4.57 4.54
C ILE A 189 -10.98 4.42 5.17
N ARG A 190 -11.71 5.50 5.42
CA ARG A 190 -13.09 5.42 5.94
C ARG A 190 -14.01 4.72 4.95
N ILE A 191 -13.93 5.11 3.68
CA ILE A 191 -14.75 4.56 2.59
C ILE A 191 -14.39 3.09 2.36
N ALA A 192 -13.10 2.76 2.24
CA ALA A 192 -12.64 1.38 2.08
C ALA A 192 -13.15 0.49 3.24
N ARG A 193 -13.17 1.02 4.48
CA ARG A 193 -13.71 0.29 5.63
C ARG A 193 -15.22 0.09 5.57
N LEU A 194 -15.97 1.06 5.05
CA LEU A 194 -17.41 0.95 4.84
C LEU A 194 -17.71 -0.14 3.80
N ILE A 195 -17.15 -0.02 2.60
CA ILE A 195 -17.50 -0.89 1.46
C ILE A 195 -17.01 -2.34 1.62
N THR A 196 -16.12 -2.58 2.59
CA THR A 196 -15.65 -3.93 2.94
C THR A 196 -16.33 -4.51 4.18
N GLN A 197 -17.33 -3.82 4.75
CA GLN A 197 -18.15 -4.41 5.81
C GLN A 197 -19.07 -5.49 5.22
N PRO A 198 -19.20 -6.66 5.89
CA PRO A 198 -20.14 -7.70 5.44
C PRO A 198 -21.57 -7.19 5.31
N SER A 199 -22.06 -6.40 6.26
CA SER A 199 -23.39 -5.79 6.20
C SER A 199 -23.58 -4.91 4.95
N PHE A 200 -22.57 -4.12 4.59
CA PHE A 200 -22.60 -3.29 3.40
C PHE A 200 -22.58 -4.12 2.12
N LYS A 201 -21.76 -5.17 2.07
CA LYS A 201 -21.71 -6.10 0.93
C LYS A 201 -23.04 -6.82 0.72
N ASN A 202 -23.56 -7.45 1.77
CA ASN A 202 -24.84 -8.17 1.74
C ASN A 202 -25.97 -7.26 1.29
N TRP A 203 -25.97 -6.01 1.78
CA TRP A 203 -26.95 -5.01 1.38
C TRP A 203 -26.83 -4.60 -0.09
N LEU A 204 -25.61 -4.51 -0.62
CA LEU A 204 -25.35 -4.12 -2.00
C LEU A 204 -25.61 -5.26 -3.00
N GLU A 205 -25.44 -6.51 -2.57
CA GLU A 205 -25.70 -7.72 -3.34
C GLU A 205 -27.18 -8.15 -3.28
N ASP A 206 -28.02 -7.42 -2.54
CA ASP A 206 -29.44 -7.71 -2.42
C ASP A 206 -30.17 -7.62 -3.78
N PRO A 207 -30.71 -8.74 -4.30
CA PRO A 207 -31.39 -8.78 -5.60
C PRO A 207 -32.69 -7.97 -5.63
N ALA A 208 -33.23 -7.56 -4.47
CA ALA A 208 -34.43 -6.74 -4.39
C ALA A 208 -34.23 -5.29 -4.90
N HIS A 209 -32.99 -4.85 -5.15
CA HIS A 209 -32.68 -3.47 -5.51
C HIS A 209 -32.01 -3.38 -6.91
N PRO A 210 -32.56 -2.59 -7.86
CA PRO A 210 -31.94 -2.38 -9.17
C PRO A 210 -30.53 -1.78 -9.08
N ARG A 211 -29.61 -2.23 -9.93
CA ARG A 211 -28.19 -1.77 -9.95
C ARG A 211 -28.01 -0.25 -10.05
N GLU A 212 -28.92 0.44 -10.73
CA GLU A 212 -28.86 1.90 -10.85
C GLU A 212 -29.20 2.61 -9.53
N GLN A 213 -30.19 2.10 -8.79
CA GLN A 213 -30.55 2.60 -7.46
C GLN A 213 -29.47 2.28 -6.42
N GLN A 214 -28.75 1.16 -6.60
CA GLN A 214 -27.62 0.80 -5.75
C GLN A 214 -26.49 1.83 -5.82
N ARG A 215 -26.18 2.39 -7.01
CA ARG A 215 -25.11 3.40 -7.17
C ARG A 215 -25.42 4.72 -6.48
N ASP A 216 -26.62 5.28 -6.68
CA ASP A 216 -27.03 6.51 -5.99
C ASP A 216 -27.04 6.31 -4.47
N ARG A 217 -27.60 5.19 -4.00
CA ARG A 217 -27.67 4.90 -2.57
C ARG A 217 -26.28 4.68 -1.96
N MET A 218 -25.39 3.98 -2.65
CA MET A 218 -23.98 3.85 -2.25
C MET A 218 -23.29 5.21 -2.16
N ALA A 219 -23.50 6.09 -3.14
CA ALA A 219 -22.92 7.42 -3.14
C ALA A 219 -23.41 8.27 -1.94
N ARG A 220 -24.69 8.15 -1.58
CA ARG A 220 -25.26 8.79 -0.37
C ARG A 220 -24.64 8.24 0.92
N GLU A 221 -24.48 6.92 1.03
CA GLU A 221 -23.82 6.30 2.18
C GLU A 221 -22.35 6.70 2.29
N ILE A 222 -21.61 6.73 1.18
CA ILE A 222 -20.24 7.22 1.16
C ILE A 222 -20.21 8.70 1.59
N ALA A 223 -21.06 9.55 1.03
CA ALA A 223 -21.13 10.96 1.37
C ALA A 223 -21.41 11.18 2.86
N SER A 224 -22.25 10.36 3.48
CA SER A 224 -22.56 10.42 4.92
C SER A 224 -21.33 10.11 5.79
N THR A 225 -20.43 9.24 5.32
CA THR A 225 -19.18 8.94 6.03
C THR A 225 -18.12 10.04 5.94
N ILE A 226 -18.16 10.85 4.88
CA ILE A 226 -17.24 11.98 4.67
C ILE A 226 -17.77 13.23 5.37
N ILE A 227 -19.04 13.56 5.14
CA ILE A 227 -19.70 14.80 5.60
C ILE A 227 -20.75 14.46 6.65
N ARG A 228 -20.41 14.66 7.93
CA ARG A 228 -21.28 14.29 9.05
C ARG A 228 -22.48 15.24 9.21
N THR A 229 -22.36 16.51 8.83
CA THR A 229 -23.40 17.53 9.02
C THR A 229 -23.67 18.33 7.74
N GLY A 230 -24.90 18.81 7.58
CA GLY A 230 -25.33 19.61 6.42
C GLY A 230 -25.80 18.75 5.24
N GLU A 231 -27.12 18.51 5.18
CA GLU A 231 -27.77 17.67 4.17
C GLU A 231 -27.47 18.12 2.73
N ASN A 232 -27.60 19.41 2.44
CA ASN A 232 -27.27 19.97 1.11
C ASN A 232 -25.80 19.72 0.71
N ARG A 233 -24.87 19.70 1.67
CA ARG A 233 -23.46 19.38 1.40
C ARG A 233 -23.28 17.89 1.13
N ARG A 234 -23.96 17.03 1.88
CA ARG A 234 -23.96 15.58 1.63
C ARG A 234 -24.54 15.25 0.25
N LEU A 235 -25.66 15.86 -0.13
CA LEU A 235 -26.31 15.61 -1.43
C LEU A 235 -25.38 15.98 -2.60
N ARG A 236 -24.75 17.16 -2.54
CA ARG A 236 -23.76 17.56 -3.56
C ARG A 236 -22.54 16.64 -3.60
N SER A 237 -22.07 16.19 -2.44
CA SER A 237 -20.97 15.21 -2.35
C SER A 237 -21.38 13.87 -2.97
N ALA A 238 -22.59 13.38 -2.67
CA ALA A 238 -23.14 12.15 -3.22
C ALA A 238 -23.22 12.21 -4.75
N GLN A 239 -23.73 13.30 -5.33
CA GLN A 239 -23.77 13.48 -6.79
C GLN A 239 -22.37 13.39 -7.44
N ARG A 240 -21.34 13.98 -6.81
CA ARG A 240 -19.97 13.88 -7.32
C ARG A 240 -19.40 12.47 -7.20
N ILE A 241 -19.69 11.78 -6.10
CA ILE A 241 -19.29 10.38 -5.88
C ILE A 241 -19.99 9.46 -6.87
N GLU A 242 -21.28 9.63 -7.10
CA GLU A 242 -22.09 8.83 -8.03
C GLU A 242 -21.55 8.93 -9.47
N LYS A 243 -21.15 10.13 -9.89
CA LYS A 243 -20.44 10.37 -11.16
C LYS A 243 -19.07 9.69 -11.22
N ALA A 244 -18.31 9.69 -10.11
CA ALA A 244 -17.02 9.01 -10.03
C ALA A 244 -17.18 7.49 -10.13
N LEU A 245 -18.14 6.91 -9.40
CA LEU A 245 -18.49 5.49 -9.49
C LEU A 245 -18.92 5.11 -10.90
N GLY A 246 -19.75 5.92 -11.55
CA GLY A 246 -20.16 5.69 -12.95
C GLY A 246 -19.00 5.76 -13.95
N ARG A 247 -17.91 6.48 -13.65
CA ARG A 247 -16.68 6.45 -14.45
C ARG A 247 -15.92 5.14 -14.23
N LEU A 248 -15.79 4.70 -12.98
CA LEU A 248 -15.10 3.45 -12.63
C LEU A 248 -15.79 2.22 -13.24
N SER A 249 -17.13 2.15 -13.19
CA SER A 249 -17.88 1.07 -13.81
C SER A 249 -17.66 0.99 -15.31
N ARG A 250 -17.55 2.14 -16.01
CA ARG A 250 -17.22 2.19 -17.45
C ARG A 250 -15.81 1.70 -17.77
N LEU A 251 -14.88 1.79 -16.81
CA LEU A 251 -13.52 1.26 -16.94
C LEU A 251 -13.41 -0.23 -16.58
N GLY A 252 -14.55 -0.90 -16.32
CA GLY A 252 -14.57 -2.32 -15.94
C GLY A 252 -14.00 -2.60 -14.55
N ILE A 253 -13.79 -1.57 -13.72
CA ILE A 253 -13.30 -1.75 -12.35
C ILE A 253 -14.46 -2.28 -11.51
N ASN A 254 -14.45 -3.60 -11.26
CA ASN A 254 -15.39 -4.21 -10.35
C ASN A 254 -14.96 -3.89 -8.91
N TRP A 255 -15.85 -3.23 -8.19
CA TRP A 255 -15.59 -2.53 -6.93
C TRP A 255 -15.90 -3.40 -5.71
N MET A 256 -16.50 -4.58 -5.94
CA MET A 256 -16.94 -5.54 -4.90
C MET A 256 -16.09 -6.81 -4.79
N THR A 257 -15.26 -7.12 -5.81
CA THR A 257 -14.38 -8.30 -5.88
C THR A 257 -12.91 -7.92 -5.74
#